data_AF-A0A918J5B7-F1
#
_entry.id   AF-A0A918J5B7-F1
#
_cell.length_a   1.000
_cell.length_b   1.000
_cell.length_c   1.000
_cell.angle_alpha   90.00
_cell.angle_beta   90.00
_cell.angle_gamma   90.00
#
_symmetry.space_group_name_H-M   'P 1'
#
loop_
_entity.id
_entity.type
_entity.pdbx_description
1 polymer ?
#
loop_
_entity_poly.entity_id
_entity_poly.type
_entity_poly.pdbx_seq_one_letter_code
_entity_poly.pdbx_strand_id
1 'polypeptide(L)' 'MGLLNIIRRMHKRQKLSIREIARLTGVSRNTVTKHLAANTIEPKFATPERPSKIDPFADKLAGWLKTEGGKSRKQRLTCH' A
#
# COMPACT_ATOMS: atom_id res chain seq x y z
N MET A 1 5.55 -19.34 6.99
CA MET A 1 4.31 -18.79 6.39
C MET A 1 3.12 -19.52 6.96
N GLY A 2 2.40 -18.94 7.93
CA GLY A 2 1.28 -19.63 8.58
C GLY A 2 0.02 -19.70 7.70
N LEU A 3 -0.78 -20.76 7.89
CA LEU A 3 -2.06 -21.01 7.20
C LEU A 3 -3.01 -19.79 7.24
N LEU A 4 -2.99 -19.04 8.34
CA LEU A 4 -3.79 -17.82 8.52
C LEU A 4 -3.46 -16.73 7.48
N ASN A 5 -2.18 -16.54 7.15
CA ASN A 5 -1.74 -15.53 6.19
C ASN A 5 -2.17 -15.89 4.76
N ILE A 6 -2.21 -17.19 4.45
CA ILE A 6 -2.66 -17.69 3.14
C ILE A 6 -4.16 -17.43 2.98
N ILE A 7 -4.97 -17.84 3.96
CA ILE A 7 -6.43 -17.63 3.98
C ILE A 7 -6.78 -16.14 3.81
N ARG A 8 -6.11 -15.25 4.56
CA ARG A 8 -6.34 -13.81 4.47
C ARG A 8 -5.91 -13.22 3.13
N ARG A 9 -4.79 -13.66 2.55
CA ARG A 9 -4.34 -13.20 1.22
C ARG A 9 -5.35 -13.57 0.15
N MET A 10 -5.86 -14.81 0.19
CA MET A 10 -6.88 -15.30 -0.73
C MET A 10 -8.17 -14.46 -0.62
N HIS A 11 -8.61 -14.11 0.60
CA HIS A 11 -9.80 -13.31 0.79
C HIS A 11 -9.61 -11.82 0.45
N LYS A 12 -8.61 -11.15 1.05
CA LYS A 12 -8.42 -9.69 0.93
C LYS A 12 -7.81 -9.26 -0.41
N ARG A 13 -6.86 -10.03 -0.98
CA ARG A 13 -6.17 -9.66 -2.22
C ARG A 13 -6.75 -10.33 -3.46
N GLN A 14 -6.99 -11.63 -3.40
CA GLN A 14 -7.51 -12.38 -4.55
C GLN A 14 -9.03 -12.34 -4.63
N LYS A 15 -9.71 -11.76 -3.63
CA LYS A 15 -11.17 -11.61 -3.55
C LYS A 15 -11.92 -12.94 -3.72
N LEU A 16 -11.30 -14.05 -3.32
CA LEU A 16 -11.93 -15.37 -3.36
C LEU A 16 -13.03 -15.48 -2.31
N SER A 17 -14.07 -16.23 -2.64
CA SER A 17 -15.16 -16.53 -1.73
C SER A 17 -14.66 -17.46 -0.60
N ILE A 18 -15.31 -17.38 0.56
CA ILE A 18 -15.00 -18.24 1.72
C ILE A 18 -15.12 -19.73 1.33
N ARG A 19 -16.03 -20.08 0.41
CA ARG A 19 -16.22 -21.44 -0.09
C ARG A 19 -15.05 -21.92 -0.94
N GLU A 20 -14.54 -21.09 -1.82
CA GLU A 20 -13.36 -21.42 -2.64
C GLU A 20 -12.12 -21.55 -1.78
N ILE A 21 -11.95 -20.68 -0.79
CA ILE A 21 -10.84 -20.77 0.17
C ILE A 21 -10.90 -22.09 0.94
N ALA A 22 -12.07 -22.49 1.43
CA ALA A 22 -12.26 -23.76 2.11
C ALA A 22 -11.92 -24.97 1.21
N ARG A 23 -12.33 -24.93 -0.06
CA ARG A 23 -12.02 -25.98 -1.04
C ARG A 23 -10.52 -26.08 -1.33
N LEU A 24 -9.83 -24.95 -1.45
CA LEU A 24 -8.40 -24.91 -1.80
C LEU A 24 -7.48 -25.23 -0.63
N THR A 25 -7.89 -24.86 0.59
CA THR A 25 -7.08 -25.06 1.80
C THR A 25 -7.41 -26.36 2.54
N GLY A 26 -8.51 -27.05 2.18
CA GLY A 26 -8.98 -28.26 2.86
C GLY A 26 -9.51 -28.00 4.28
N VAL A 27 -9.70 -26.73 4.64
CA VAL A 27 -10.15 -26.31 5.97
C VAL A 27 -11.66 -26.05 5.94
N SER A 28 -12.38 -26.41 7.00
CA SER A 28 -13.81 -26.16 7.10
C SER A 28 -14.15 -24.66 6.93
N ARG A 29 -15.31 -24.38 6.34
CA ARG A 29 -15.83 -23.00 6.18
C ARG A 29 -15.84 -22.24 7.51
N ASN A 30 -16.20 -22.92 8.60
CA ASN A 30 -16.30 -22.35 9.94
C ASN A 30 -14.94 -21.92 10.49
N THR A 31 -13.89 -22.66 10.15
CA THR A 31 -12.52 -22.33 10.53
C THR A 31 -12.01 -21.16 9.72
N VAL A 32 -12.34 -21.09 8.41
CA VAL A 32 -12.01 -19.93 7.56
C VAL A 32 -12.68 -18.66 8.09
N THR A 33 -13.97 -18.71 8.45
CA THR A 33 -14.66 -17.54 9.04
C THR A 33 -14.09 -17.14 10.38
N LYS A 34 -13.80 -18.10 11.28
CA LYS A 34 -13.12 -17.82 12.56
C LYS A 34 -11.76 -17.16 12.35
N HIS A 35 -10.99 -17.62 11.37
CA HIS A 35 -9.68 -17.08 11.02
C HIS A 35 -9.73 -15.68 10.38
N LEU A 36 -10.80 -15.37 9.65
CA LEU A 36 -11.04 -14.03 9.11
C LEU A 36 -11.52 -13.06 10.21
N ALA A 37 -12.31 -13.55 11.19
CA ALA A 37 -12.82 -12.76 12.30
C ALA A 37 -11.79 -12.54 13.42
N ALA A 38 -10.91 -13.51 13.65
CA ALA A 38 -9.81 -13.40 14.59
C ALA A 38 -8.83 -12.34 14.09
N ASN A 39 -8.98 -11.10 14.56
CA ASN A 39 -8.12 -9.95 14.24
C ASN A 39 -6.74 -10.06 14.93
N THR A 40 -6.02 -11.17 14.73
CA THR A 40 -4.62 -11.22 15.13
C THR A 40 -3.80 -10.37 14.17
N ILE A 41 -3.24 -9.31 14.74
CA ILE A 41 -2.27 -8.32 14.25
C ILE A 41 -1.89 -8.51 12.78
N GLU A 42 -2.34 -7.60 11.94
CA GLU A 42 -1.77 -7.47 10.59
C GLU A 42 -0.26 -7.27 10.74
N PRO A 43 0.61 -8.08 10.10
CA PRO A 43 1.99 -7.68 9.96
C PRO A 43 1.95 -6.34 9.21
N LYS A 44 2.26 -5.26 9.94
CA LYS A 44 2.52 -3.95 9.34
C LYS A 44 3.67 -4.18 8.39
N PHE A 45 3.35 -4.33 7.11
CA PHE A 45 4.34 -4.23 6.06
C PHE A 45 4.78 -2.77 6.07
N ALA A 46 5.75 -2.45 6.92
CA ALA A 46 6.53 -1.25 6.77
C ALA A 46 7.23 -1.39 5.43
N THR A 47 6.70 -0.72 4.41
CA THR A 47 7.48 -0.44 3.22
C THR A 47 8.69 0.32 3.75
N PRO A 48 9.93 -0.22 3.66
CA PRO A 48 11.08 0.56 4.08
C PRO A 48 11.04 1.87 3.31
N GLU A 49 11.33 2.97 3.98
CA GLU A 49 11.45 4.28 3.35
C GLU A 49 12.60 4.17 2.34
N ARG A 50 12.23 3.87 1.09
CA ARG A 50 13.18 3.74 0.00
C ARG A 50 13.39 5.14 -0.53
N PRO A 51 14.62 5.68 -0.48
CA PRO A 51 14.87 6.97 -1.08
C PRO A 51 14.52 6.88 -2.56
N SER A 52 13.56 7.69 -2.97
CA SER A 52 13.21 7.88 -4.37
C SER A 52 14.39 8.54 -5.08
N LYS A 53 14.55 8.32 -6.39
CA LYS A 53 15.61 8.99 -7.18
C LYS A 53 15.46 10.52 -7.18
N ILE A 54 14.32 11.05 -6.74
CA ILE A 54 14.00 12.48 -6.70
C ILE A 54 14.32 13.09 -5.33
N ASP A 55 14.43 12.28 -4.28
CA ASP A 55 14.69 12.75 -2.91
C ASP A 55 15.99 13.56 -2.79
N PRO A 56 17.10 13.22 -3.48
CA PRO A 56 18.31 14.04 -3.47
C PRO A 56 18.14 15.45 -4.07
N PHE A 57 17.07 15.67 -4.85
CA PHE A 57 16.79 16.94 -5.52
C PHE A 57 15.69 17.75 -4.84
N ALA A 58 15.07 17.24 -3.78
CA ALA A 58 13.93 17.86 -3.11
C ALA A 58 14.20 19.31 -2.68
N ASP A 59 15.35 19.58 -2.06
CA ASP A 59 15.72 20.92 -1.61
C ASP A 59 15.93 21.90 -2.77
N LYS A 60 16.53 21.43 -3.86
CA LYS A 60 16.77 22.23 -5.06
C LYS A 60 15.44 22.58 -5.75
N LEU A 61 14.54 21.61 -5.86
CA LEU A 61 13.20 21.80 -6.42
C LEU A 61 12.36 22.75 -5.56
N ALA A 62 12.42 22.62 -4.23
CA ALA A 62 11.75 23.53 -3.31
C ALA A 62 12.29 24.97 -3.42
N GLY A 63 13.61 25.13 -3.60
CA GLY A 63 14.24 26.42 -3.89
C GLY A 63 13.72 27.05 -5.18
N TRP A 64 13.68 26.28 -6.27
CA TRP A 64 13.17 26.74 -7.56
C TRP A 64 11.69 27.13 -7.50
N LEU A 65 10.85 26.36 -6.80
CA LEU A 65 9.44 26.67 -6.58
C LEU A 65 9.24 27.99 -5.83
N LYS A 66 10.03 28.25 -4.79
CA LYS A 66 9.99 29.51 -4.04
C LYS A 66 10.38 30.71 -4.91
N THR A 67 11.44 30.54 -5.71
CA THR A 67 11.88 31.61 -6.63
C THR A 67 10.88 31.88 -7.75
N GLU A 68 10.21 30.85 -8.27
CA GLU A 68 9.14 31.03 -9.27
C GLU A 68 7.89 31.68 -8.66
N GLY A 69 7.51 31.31 -7.43
CA GLY A 69 6.38 31.92 -6.73
C GLY A 69 6.53 33.43 -6.51
N GLY A 70 7.76 33.92 -6.31
CA GLY A 70 8.06 35.34 -6.13
C GLY A 70 8.06 36.18 -7.42
N LYS A 71 8.10 35.56 -8.60
CA LYS A 71 8.12 36.29 -9.88
C LYS A 71 6.75 36.86 -10.24
N SER A 72 6.75 37.98 -10.97
CA SER A 72 5.55 38.57 -11.56
C SER A 72 4.84 37.55 -12.45
N ARG A 73 3.51 37.55 -12.49
CA ARG A 73 2.68 36.55 -13.19
C ARG A 73 3.09 36.34 -14.66
N LYS A 74 3.57 37.38 -15.34
CA LYS A 74 4.05 37.32 -16.74
C LYS A 74 5.38 36.60 -16.92
N GLN A 75 6.17 36.44 -15.85
CA GLN A 75 7.51 35.86 -15.83
C GLN A 75 7.56 34.49 -15.13
N ARG A 76 6.43 33.99 -14.62
CA ARG A 76 6.35 32.67 -14.00
C ARG A 76 6.39 31.61 -15.09
N LEU A 77 7.28 30.63 -14.94
CA LEU A 77 7.33 29.45 -15.77
C LEU A 77 6.25 28.47 -15.31
N THR A 78 5.06 28.57 -15.91
CA THR A 78 4.03 27.54 -15.77
C THR A 78 4.31 26.44 -16.78
N CYS A 79 4.53 25.21 -16.31
CA CYS A 79 4.48 24.04 -17.20
C CYS A 79 3.05 23.93 -17.76
N HIS A 80 2.94 23.74 -19.07
CA HIS A 80 1.68 23.51 -19.77
C HIS A 80 1.47 22.03 -20.04
#